data_AF-A0A075I1M0-F1
#
_entry.id   AF-A0A075I1M0-F1
#
_cell.length_a   1.000
_cell.length_b   1.000
_cell.length_c   1.000
_cell.angle_alpha   90.00
_cell.angle_beta   90.00
_cell.angle_gamma   90.00
#
_symmetry.space_group_name_H-M   'P 1'
#
loop_
_entity.id
_entity.type
_entity.pdbx_description
1 polymer ?
#
loop_
_entity_poly.entity_id
_entity_poly.type
_entity_poly.pdbx_seq_one_letter_code
_entity_poly.pdbx_strand_id
1 'polypeptide(L)' 'MQIEDYVKAGKIAGEVRENVRQKDWIGSTLAEICEYVESEIIKRGAKMCISCKY' A
#
# COMPACT_ATOMS: atom_id res chain seq x y z
N MET A 1 -6.38 -19.10 -5.36
CA MET A 1 -6.65 -17.77 -4.78
C MET A 1 -8.12 -17.75 -4.39
N GLN A 2 -8.40 -17.80 -3.09
CA GLN A 2 -9.78 -17.82 -2.60
C GLN A 2 -10.34 -16.39 -2.66
N ILE A 3 -11.66 -16.27 -2.82
CA ILE A 3 -12.35 -14.96 -2.87
C ILE A 3 -12.05 -14.14 -1.60
N GLU A 4 -11.92 -14.81 -0.47
CA GLU A 4 -11.56 -14.20 0.81
C GLU A 4 -10.19 -13.51 0.79
N ASP A 5 -9.20 -14.09 0.12
CA ASP A 5 -7.86 -13.51 -0.01
C ASP A 5 -7.91 -12.22 -0.85
N TYR A 6 -8.73 -12.22 -1.91
CA TYR A 6 -8.96 -11.04 -2.73
C TYR A 6 -9.65 -9.91 -1.95
N VAL A 7 -10.66 -10.25 -1.15
CA VAL A 7 -11.38 -9.27 -0.32
C VAL A 7 -10.44 -8.68 0.74
N LYS A 8 -9.62 -9.52 1.39
CA LYS A 8 -8.60 -9.07 2.34
C LYS A 8 -7.56 -8.16 1.68
N ALA A 9 -7.06 -8.54 0.50
CA ALA A 9 -6.11 -7.72 -0.26
C ALA A 9 -6.71 -6.36 -0.65
N GLY A 10 -7.97 -6.33 -1.11
CA GLY A 10 -8.67 -5.10 -1.44
C GLY A 10 -8.88 -4.18 -0.23
N LYS A 11 -9.19 -4.75 0.93
CA LYS A 11 -9.32 -3.99 2.19
C LYS A 11 -7.99 -3.35 2.59
N ILE A 12 -6.90 -4.13 2.58
CA ILE A 12 -5.56 -3.62 2.92
C ILE A 12 -5.13 -2.53 1.93
N ALA A 13 -5.33 -2.74 0.63
CA ALA A 13 -5.02 -1.73 -0.39
C ALA A 13 -5.82 -0.43 -0.18
N GLY A 14 -7.11 -0.53 0.17
CA GLY A 14 -7.96 0.61 0.47
C GLY A 14 -7.50 1.39 1.70
N GLU A 15 -7.14 0.69 2.79
CA GLU A 15 -6.66 1.34 4.01
C GLU A 15 -5.29 2.01 3.81
N VAL A 16 -4.37 1.37 3.08
CA VAL A 16 -3.04 1.97 2.79
C VAL A 16 -3.21 3.21 1.90
N ARG A 17 -4.10 3.17 0.90
CA ARG A 17 -4.40 4.33 0.05
C ARG A 17 -4.89 5.53 0.87
N GLU A 18 -5.77 5.28 1.83
CA GLU A 18 -6.34 6.36 2.63
C GLU A 18 -5.34 6.90 3.67
N ASN A 19 -4.47 6.05 4.22
CA ASN A 19 -3.34 6.50 5.03
C ASN A 19 -2.38 7.40 4.24
N VAL A 20 -2.09 7.05 2.98
CA VAL A 20 -1.27 7.89 2.12
C VAL A 20 -1.95 9.22 1.85
N ARG A 21 -3.27 9.26 1.64
CA ARG A 21 -4.00 10.53 1.45
C ARG A 21 -4.01 11.44 2.68
N GLN A 22 -4.04 10.88 3.89
CA GLN A 22 -4.10 11.67 5.12
C GLN A 22 -2.74 12.20 5.56
N LYS A 23 -1.64 11.57 5.11
CA LYS A 23 -0.29 11.96 5.48
C LYS A 23 0.20 13.10 4.58
N ASP A 24 0.91 14.05 5.18
CA ASP A 24 1.55 15.13 4.44
C ASP A 24 2.89 14.63 3.87
N TRP A 25 3.08 14.81 2.57
CA TRP A 25 4.25 14.30 1.82
C TRP A 25 5.15 15.42 1.33
N ILE A 26 4.94 16.65 1.80
CA ILE A 26 5.78 17.79 1.44
C ILE A 26 7.23 17.51 1.88
N GLY A 27 8.14 17.51 0.91
CA GLY A 27 9.56 17.20 1.12
C GLY A 27 9.92 15.73 0.93
N SER A 28 8.94 14.83 0.69
CA SER A 28 9.18 13.44 0.34
C SER A 28 9.27 13.23 -1.17
N THR A 29 10.09 12.27 -1.58
CA THR A 29 10.18 11.85 -2.98
C THR A 29 9.11 10.81 -3.33
N LEU A 30 8.79 10.67 -4.61
CA LEU A 30 7.90 9.61 -5.09
C LEU A 30 8.42 8.21 -4.73
N ALA A 31 9.75 8.02 -4.71
CA ALA A 31 10.37 6.77 -4.28
C ALA A 31 10.07 6.45 -2.80
N GLU A 32 10.18 7.44 -1.92
CA GLU A 32 9.86 7.27 -0.49
C GLU A 32 8.38 6.99 -0.25
N ILE A 33 7.50 7.62 -1.02
CA ILE A 33 6.04 7.36 -0.96
C ILE A 33 5.77 5.91 -1.39
N CYS A 34 6.39 5.47 -2.48
CA CYS A 34 6.28 4.09 -2.96
C CYS A 34 6.82 3.12 -1.90
N GLU A 35 8.04 3.30 -1.39
CA GLU A 35 8.60 2.45 -0.32
C GLU A 35 7.70 2.39 0.93
N TYR A 36 7.11 3.52 1.32
CA TYR A 36 6.15 3.55 2.42
C TYR A 36 4.94 2.65 2.15
N VAL A 37 4.30 2.81 0.98
CA VAL A 37 3.14 2.00 0.57
C VAL A 37 3.50 0.51 0.55
N GLU A 38 4.64 0.18 -0.04
CA GLU A 38 5.17 -1.17 -0.15
C GLU A 38 5.39 -1.80 1.23
N SER A 39 6.04 -1.06 2.14
CA SER A 39 6.29 -1.49 3.51
C SER A 39 5.00 -1.72 4.30
N GLU A 40 3.97 -0.91 4.06
CA GLU A 40 2.72 -0.96 4.81
C GLU A 40 1.83 -2.13 4.38
N ILE A 41 1.86 -2.50 3.10
CA ILE A 41 1.21 -3.70 2.56
C ILE A 41 1.87 -4.95 3.14
N ILE A 42 3.21 -5.00 3.18
CA ILE A 42 3.98 -6.14 3.71
C ILE A 42 3.75 -6.31 5.22
N LYS A 43 3.78 -5.22 6.00
CA LYS A 43 3.52 -5.27 7.45
C LYS A 43 2.13 -5.81 7.80
N ARG A 44 1.14 -5.57 6.93
CA ARG A 44 -0.24 -6.08 7.10
C ARG A 44 -0.41 -7.52 6.61
N GLY A 45 0.69 -8.19 6.24
CA GLY A 45 0.69 -9.59 5.84
C GLY A 45 0.16 -9.85 4.44
N ALA A 46 0.02 -8.81 3.61
CA ALA A 46 -0.37 -8.96 2.22
C ALA A 46 0.86 -9.08 1.32
N LYS A 47 0.79 -10.00 0.35
CA LYS A 47 1.78 -10.06 -0.73
C LYS A 47 1.42 -9.03 -1.77
N MET A 48 2.36 -8.15 -2.08
CA MET A 48 2.17 -7.11 -3.07
C MET A 48 2.06 -7.71 -4.48
N CYS A 49 1.06 -7.27 -5.25
CA CYS A 49 0.84 -7.73 -6.61
C CYS A 49 1.55 -6.86 -7.67
N ILE A 50 1.71 -5.56 -7.40
CA ILE A 50 2.36 -4.59 -8.27
C ILE A 50 3.29 -3.73 -7.41
N SER A 51 4.56 -3.63 -7.81
CA SER A 51 5.48 -2.64 -7.24
C SER A 51 5.11 -1.26 -7.75
N CYS A 52 5.19 -0.28 -6.85
CA CYS A 52 4.89 1.11 -7.15
C CYS A 52 5.99 1.65 -8.07
N LYS A 53 5.70 1.67 -9.39
CA LYS A 53 6.60 2.24 -10.39
C LYS A 53 6.28 3.71 -10.58
N TYR A 54 7.27 4.56 -10.34
CA TYR A 54 7.30 5.98 -10.66
C TYR A 54 7.36 6.22 -12.17
#